data_AF-A0A2N1MAM3-F1
#
_entry.id   AF-A0A2N1MAM3-F1
#
_cell.length_a   1.000
_cell.length_b   1.000
_cell.length_c   1.000
_cell.angle_alpha   90.00
_cell.angle_beta   90.00
_cell.angle_gamma   90.00
#
_symmetry.space_group_name_H-M   'P 1'
#
loop_
_entity.id
_entity.type
_entity.pdbx_description
1 polymer ?
#
loop_
_entity_poly.entity_id
_entity_poly.type
_entity_poly.pdbx_seq_one_letter_code
_entity_poly.pdbx_strand_id
1 'polypeptide(L)'
;FIAEGGFSKIYKAIWVDGPIDKYYYSSPRTVRINNYTVVLKKLNNSKNITSKELNEILSNNDKAYGISEYFGITQDPITKDIMIIMPYYSSAENKNEKITSNNKWSSRNSQGKNYPQGFT
;
A
#
# COMPACT_ATOMS: atom_id res chain seq x y z
N PHE A 1 -4.39 7.83 -10.94
CA PHE A 1 -3.81 6.80 -11.81
C PHE A 1 -2.43 7.28 -12.22
N ILE A 2 -1.40 6.43 -12.19
CA ILE A 2 0.00 6.80 -12.54
C ILE A 2 0.40 6.12 -13.84
N ALA A 3 0.22 4.80 -13.93
CA ALA A 3 0.67 4.01 -15.07
C ALA A 3 -0.09 2.68 -15.14
N GLU A 4 -0.12 2.08 -16.33
CA GLU A 4 -0.63 0.74 -16.59
C GLU A 4 0.38 -0.02 -17.44
N GLY A 5 0.67 -1.26 -17.05
CA GLY A 5 1.45 -2.20 -17.84
C GLY A 5 0.67 -3.51 -18.00
N GLY A 6 1.24 -4.47 -18.75
CA GLY A 6 0.56 -5.72 -19.07
C GLY A 6 0.05 -6.51 -17.85
N PHE A 7 0.74 -6.41 -16.71
CA PHE A 7 0.47 -7.22 -15.51
C PHE A 7 -0.11 -6.43 -14.33
N SER A 8 -0.07 -5.09 -14.36
CA SER A 8 -0.48 -4.29 -13.21
C SER A 8 -0.86 -2.86 -13.55
N LYS A 9 -1.69 -2.26 -12.70
CA LYS A 9 -2.02 -0.83 -12.70
C LYS A 9 -1.46 -0.16 -11.45
N ILE A 10 -0.92 1.03 -11.60
CA ILE A 10 -0.29 1.81 -10.53
C ILE A 10 -1.13 3.05 -10.23
N TYR A 11 -1.44 3.26 -8.97
CA TYR A 11 -2.20 4.40 -8.49
C TYR A 11 -1.43 5.15 -7.40
N LYS A 12 -1.60 6.47 -7.38
CA LYS A 12 -1.21 7.33 -6.26
C LYS A 12 -2.41 7.49 -5.34
N ALA A 13 -2.19 7.40 -4.04
CA ALA A 13 -3.25 7.62 -3.05
C ALA A 13 -2.70 8.31 -1.79
N ILE A 14 -3.60 8.89 -1.01
CA ILE A 14 -3.30 9.38 0.34
C ILE A 14 -3.87 8.39 1.35
N TRP A 15 -3.00 7.81 2.17
CA TRP A 15 -3.40 7.02 3.34
C TRP A 15 -3.65 7.96 4.50
N VAL A 16 -4.94 8.18 4.81
CA VAL A 16 -5.37 9.17 5.80
C VAL A 16 -4.80 8.86 7.19
N ASP A 17 -4.92 7.61 7.63
CA ASP A 17 -4.42 7.16 8.94
C ASP A 17 -2.92 6.88 8.95
N GLY A 18 -2.30 6.72 7.76
CA GLY A 18 -0.86 6.54 7.63
C GLY A 18 -0.28 5.23 8.14
N PRO A 19 1.00 4.94 7.80
CA PRO A 19 1.76 3.87 8.42
C PRO A 19 2.11 4.19 9.88
N ILE A 20 2.43 3.16 10.65
CA ILE A 20 3.03 3.32 11.98
C ILE A 20 4.42 3.91 11.80
N ASP A 21 4.75 4.93 12.61
CA ASP A 21 6.06 5.54 12.60
C ASP A 21 7.09 4.60 13.24
N LYS A 22 8.04 4.15 12.42
CA LYS A 22 9.10 3.23 12.83
C LYS A 22 10.05 3.78 13.89
N TYR A 23 10.13 5.09 14.04
CA TYR A 23 10.98 5.71 15.06
C TYR A 23 10.39 5.65 16.47
N TYR A 24 9.10 5.32 16.61
CA TYR A 24 8.41 5.27 17.90
C TYR A 24 7.96 3.86 18.30
N TYR A 25 8.56 2.80 17.76
CA TYR A 25 8.22 1.41 18.12
C TYR A 25 8.38 1.09 19.62
N SER A 26 9.24 1.82 20.34
CA SER A 26 9.46 1.66 21.79
C SER A 26 8.53 2.51 22.66
N SER A 27 7.69 3.35 22.06
CA SER A 27 6.73 4.19 22.79
C SER A 27 5.46 3.39 23.10
N PRO A 28 4.90 3.47 24.33
CA PRO A 28 3.60 2.89 24.65
C PRO A 28 2.45 3.53 23.84
N ARG A 29 2.72 4.63 23.12
CA ARG A 29 1.81 5.26 22.17
C ARG A 29 2.26 4.97 20.75
N THR A 30 1.45 4.22 20.00
CA THR A 30 1.62 4.06 18.55
C THR A 30 1.39 5.40 17.86
N VAL A 31 2.46 5.99 17.32
CA VAL A 31 2.40 7.20 16.49
C VAL A 31 2.21 6.78 15.03
N ARG A 32 1.29 7.43 14.31
CA ARG A 32 1.07 7.22 12.89
C ARG A 32 1.34 8.49 12.09
N ILE A 33 1.81 8.33 10.86
CA ILE A 33 2.08 9.47 9.96
C ILE A 33 0.84 9.75 9.11
N ASN A 34 -0.06 10.59 9.61
CA ASN A 34 -1.30 10.90 8.91
C ASN A 34 -1.07 11.49 7.50
N ASN A 35 -2.03 11.26 6.60
CA ASN A 35 -2.02 11.73 5.21
C ASN A 35 -0.74 11.34 4.43
N TYR A 36 -0.25 10.13 4.67
CA TYR A 36 0.94 9.62 4.00
C TYR A 36 0.66 9.30 2.52
N THR A 37 1.53 9.75 1.61
CA THR A 37 1.38 9.44 0.18
C THR A 37 1.93 8.05 -0.13
N VAL A 38 1.09 7.21 -0.73
CA VAL A 38 1.42 5.82 -1.07
C VAL A 38 1.21 5.54 -2.56
N VAL A 39 1.86 4.48 -3.01
CA VAL A 39 1.57 3.81 -4.28
C VAL A 39 0.74 2.57 -4.01
N LEU A 40 -0.32 2.40 -4.78
CA LEU A 40 -1.09 1.15 -4.86
C LEU A 40 -0.78 0.48 -6.19
N LYS A 41 -0.12 -0.68 -6.16
CA LYS A 41 0.10 -1.52 -7.34
C LYS A 41 -0.94 -2.63 -7.36
N LYS A 42 -1.96 -2.47 -8.22
CA LYS A 42 -3.02 -3.46 -8.45
C LYS A 42 -2.52 -4.51 -9.45
N LEU A 43 -2.56 -5.78 -9.07
CA LEU A 43 -2.23 -6.89 -9.96
C LEU A 43 -3.47 -7.29 -10.77
N ASN A 44 -3.37 -7.31 -12.09
CA ASN A 44 -4.52 -7.59 -12.95
C ASN A 44 -4.98 -9.06 -12.78
N ASN A 45 -6.30 -9.29 -12.71
CA ASN A 45 -6.90 -10.63 -12.66
C ASN A 45 -6.39 -11.51 -11.50
N SER A 46 -6.09 -10.88 -10.36
CA SER A 46 -5.42 -11.52 -9.22
C SER A 46 -6.38 -11.99 -8.12
N LYS A 47 -7.70 -11.84 -8.32
CA LYS A 47 -8.74 -12.28 -7.38
C LYS A 47 -8.56 -13.70 -6.84
N ASN A 48 -8.09 -14.63 -7.66
CA ASN A 48 -7.99 -16.05 -7.31
C ASN A 48 -6.58 -16.47 -6.87
N ILE A 49 -5.63 -15.53 -6.76
CA ILE A 49 -4.28 -15.83 -6.28
C ILE A 49 -4.36 -16.20 -4.81
N THR A 50 -3.78 -17.34 -4.46
CA THR A 50 -3.67 -17.82 -3.08
C THR A 50 -2.60 -17.05 -2.32
N SER A 51 -2.71 -17.00 -0.99
CA SER A 51 -1.69 -16.37 -0.14
C SER A 51 -0.30 -17.00 -0.33
N LYS A 52 -0.23 -18.30 -0.67
CA LYS A 52 1.04 -18.99 -0.95
C LYS A 52 1.69 -18.47 -2.22
N GLU A 53 0.94 -18.41 -3.32
CA GLU A 53 1.43 -17.88 -4.59
C GLU A 53 1.83 -16.40 -4.46
N LEU A 54 1.04 -15.62 -3.72
CA LEU A 54 1.36 -14.23 -3.44
C LEU A 54 2.66 -14.08 -2.64
N ASN A 55 2.85 -14.90 -1.61
CA ASN A 55 4.07 -14.90 -0.81
C ASN A 55 5.29 -15.28 -1.65
N GLU A 56 5.17 -16.26 -2.54
CA GLU A 56 6.25 -16.63 -3.48
C GLU A 56 6.60 -15.47 -4.43
N ILE A 57 5.58 -14.76 -4.95
CA ILE A 57 5.79 -13.57 -5.79
C ILE A 57 6.52 -12.49 -4.99
N LEU A 58 6.09 -12.18 -3.77
CA LEU A 58 6.70 -11.14 -2.94
C LEU A 58 8.13 -11.52 -2.53
N SER A 59 8.36 -12.75 -2.09
CA SER A 59 9.67 -13.24 -1.65
C SER A 59 10.70 -13.29 -2.79
N ASN A 60 10.26 -13.59 -4.01
CA ASN A 60 11.15 -13.63 -5.18
C ASN A 60 11.49 -12.23 -5.70
N ASN A 61 10.59 -11.27 -5.52
CA ASN A 61 10.81 -9.88 -5.95
C ASN A 61 11.74 -9.08 -5.03
N ASP A 62 11.92 -9.50 -3.77
CA ASP A 62 12.89 -8.91 -2.83
C ASP A 62 14.33 -8.94 -3.36
N LYS A 63 14.67 -9.88 -4.24
CA LYS A 63 16.03 -10.03 -4.79
C LYS A 63 16.25 -9.34 -6.15
N ALA A 64 15.19 -9.08 -6.91
CA ALA A 64 15.31 -8.68 -8.32
C ALA A 64 14.83 -7.26 -8.64
N TYR A 65 13.86 -6.71 -7.90
CA TYR A 65 13.18 -5.45 -8.28
C TYR A 65 13.05 -4.40 -7.16
N GLY A 66 13.71 -4.61 -6.01
CA GLY A 66 13.70 -3.62 -4.92
C GLY A 66 12.33 -3.41 -4.30
N ILE A 67 11.48 -4.44 -4.22
CA ILE A 67 10.23 -4.45 -3.43
C ILE A 67 10.54 -4.52 -1.92
N SER A 68 11.73 -4.06 -1.50
CA SER A 68 12.23 -4.20 -0.14
C SER A 68 11.47 -3.39 0.92
N GLU A 69 10.52 -2.54 0.52
CA GLU A 69 9.63 -1.83 1.45
C GLU A 69 8.21 -1.78 0.87
N TYR A 70 7.30 -2.62 1.39
CA TYR A 70 5.85 -2.47 1.21
C TYR A 70 5.18 -2.40 2.59
N PHE A 71 4.17 -1.56 2.73
CA PHE A 71 3.45 -1.40 4.00
C PHE A 71 2.43 -2.52 4.24
N GLY A 72 1.93 -3.13 3.17
CA GLY A 72 0.96 -4.22 3.28
C GLY A 72 0.27 -4.52 1.97
N ILE A 73 -0.77 -5.34 2.08
CA ILE A 73 -1.55 -5.85 0.96
C ILE A 73 -3.02 -5.57 1.26
N THR A 74 -3.76 -5.18 0.24
CA THR A 74 -5.22 -4.99 0.30
C THR A 74 -5.85 -5.52 -0.99
N GLN A 75 -7.16 -5.34 -1.15
CA GLN A 75 -7.89 -5.76 -2.34
C GLN A 75 -8.75 -4.63 -2.88
N ASP A 76 -8.89 -4.59 -4.20
CA ASP A 76 -9.90 -3.77 -4.85
C ASP A 76 -11.29 -4.17 -4.34
N PRO A 77 -12.12 -3.24 -3.84
CA PRO A 77 -13.43 -3.58 -3.30
C PRO A 77 -14.37 -4.15 -4.37
N ILE A 78 -14.19 -3.78 -5.64
CA ILE A 78 -15.03 -4.19 -6.78
C ILE A 78 -14.47 -5.46 -7.42
N THR A 79 -13.22 -5.43 -7.89
CA THR A 79 -12.65 -6.54 -8.68
C THR A 79 -12.07 -7.65 -7.81
N LYS A 80 -11.83 -7.39 -6.52
CA LYS A 80 -11.11 -8.27 -5.58
C LYS A 80 -9.66 -8.57 -5.97
N ASP A 81 -9.14 -7.86 -6.96
CA ASP A 81 -7.73 -7.94 -7.30
C ASP A 81 -6.87 -7.44 -6.15
N ILE A 82 -5.75 -8.12 -5.95
CA ILE A 82 -4.73 -7.79 -4.97
C ILE A 82 -4.09 -6.44 -5.32
N MET A 83 -3.91 -5.63 -4.29
CA MET A 83 -3.22 -4.35 -4.32
C MET A 83 -2.09 -4.34 -3.29
N ILE A 84 -0.88 -4.04 -3.74
CA ILE A 84 0.28 -3.87 -2.86
C ILE A 84 0.43 -2.39 -2.52
N ILE A 85 0.55 -2.08 -1.22
CA ILE A 85 0.69 -0.72 -0.69
C ILE A 85 2.17 -0.45 -0.46
N MET A 86 2.72 0.58 -1.08
CA MET A 86 4.16 0.90 -1.04
C MET A 86 4.39 2.38 -0.74
N PRO A 87 5.53 2.76 -0.13
CA PRO A 87 5.94 4.15 -0.04
C PRO A 87 6.06 4.78 -1.44
N TYR A 88 5.61 6.03 -1.56
CA TYR A 88 5.82 6.80 -2.78
C TYR A 88 7.21 7.45 -2.74
N TYR A 89 8.16 6.90 -3.50
CA TYR A 89 9.46 7.54 -3.70
C TYR A 89 9.37 8.53 -4.87
N SER A 90 9.27 9.83 -4.56
CA SER A 90 9.50 10.84 -5.59
C SER A 90 11.01 10.94 -5.82
N SER A 91 11.50 10.42 -6.95
CA SER A 91 12.73 10.98 -7.52
C SER A 91 12.46 12.46 -7.75
N ALA A 92 13.33 13.32 -7.26
CA ALA A 92 13.08 14.74 -7.03
C ALA A 92 12.30 15.49 -8.15
N GLU A 93 11.50 16.48 -7.71
CA GLU A 93 10.90 17.60 -8.45
C GLU A 93 9.56 17.39 -9.17
N ASN A 94 8.47 17.73 -8.46
CA ASN A 94 7.75 19.00 -8.66
C ASN A 94 6.67 19.17 -7.56
N LYS A 95 6.86 20.13 -6.65
CA LYS A 95 5.97 20.41 -5.51
C LYS A 95 4.64 21.08 -5.89
N ASN A 96 4.34 21.21 -7.19
CA ASN A 96 3.23 22.02 -7.71
C ASN A 96 2.09 21.24 -8.35
N GLU A 97 2.12 19.90 -8.36
CA GLU A 97 0.90 19.15 -8.65
C GLU A 97 -0.03 19.23 -7.44
N LYS A 98 -1.04 20.10 -7.52
CA LYS A 98 -2.28 19.93 -6.74
C LYS A 98 -2.82 18.55 -7.09
N ILE A 99 -2.50 17.56 -6.26
CA ILE A 99 -3.01 16.19 -6.38
C ILE A 99 -4.50 16.26 -6.05
N THR A 100 -5.30 16.56 -7.07
CA THR A 100 -6.76 16.53 -7.03
C THR A 100 -7.18 15.11 -7.40
N SER A 101 -6.71 14.11 -6.66
CA SER A 101 -7.20 12.74 -6.80
C SER A 101 -8.00 12.40 -5.54
N ASN A 102 -9.32 12.29 -5.72
CA ASN A 102 -10.32 11.96 -4.70
C ASN A 102 -10.16 10.56 -4.07
N ASN A 103 -8.98 9.96 -4.15
CA ASN A 103 -8.66 8.63 -3.66
C ASN A 103 -8.07 8.74 -2.25
N LYS A 104 -8.92 9.12 -1.29
CA LYS A 104 -8.60 8.99 0.13
C LYS A 104 -8.82 7.54 0.54
N TRP A 105 -7.78 6.92 1.10
CA TRP A 105 -7.88 5.56 1.63
C TRP A 105 -7.78 5.59 3.15
N SER A 106 -8.73 4.91 3.81
CA SER A 106 -8.76 4.68 5.25
C SER A 106 -8.86 3.18 5.51
N SER A 107 -7.99 2.64 6.36
CA SER A 107 -8.06 1.25 6.78
C SER A 107 -9.14 1.10 7.85
N ARG A 108 -10.40 0.86 7.47
CA ARG A 108 -11.44 0.44 8.42
C ARG A 108 -11.65 -1.07 8.31
N ASN A 109 -11.43 -1.78 9.41
CA ASN A 109 -11.96 -3.14 9.56
C ASN A 109 -13.47 -3.08 9.90
N SER A 110 -14.19 -4.16 9.65
CA SER A 110 -15.65 -4.28 9.88
C SER A 110 -16.06 -4.33 11.36
N GLN A 111 -15.14 -4.09 12.30
CA GLN A 111 -15.33 -4.31 13.74
C GLN A 111 -15.04 -3.07 14.61
N GLY A 112 -14.63 -1.94 14.04
CA GLY A 112 -14.44 -0.69 14.77
C GLY A 112 -13.38 -0.73 15.89
N LYS A 113 -12.50 -1.74 15.90
CA LYS A 113 -11.42 -1.89 16.88
C LYS A 113 -10.06 -1.58 16.24
N ASN A 114 -9.30 -0.68 16.88
CA ASN A 114 -7.90 -0.42 16.56
C ASN A 114 -7.04 -1.56 17.12
N TYR A 115 -6.65 -2.50 16.28
CA TYR A 115 -5.56 -3.44 16.57
C TYR A 115 -4.35 -3.10 15.70
N PRO A 116 -3.12 -3.32 16.21
CA PRO A 116 -1.93 -3.27 15.38
C PRO A 116 -1.96 -4.50 14.47
N GLN A 117 -2.54 -4.39 13.27
CA GLN A 117 -2.38 -5.45 12.28
C GLN A 117 -1.02 -5.30 11.61
N GLY A 118 -0.03 -5.89 12.26
CA GLY A 118 0.92 -6.71 11.53
C GLY A 118 0.17 -7.96 11.04
N PHE A 119 0.22 -8.16 9.73
CA PHE A 119 0.26 -9.45 9.03
C PHE A 119 -0.51 -10.64 9.64
N THR A 120 -1.67 -10.95 9.06
CA THR A 120 -2.10 -12.32 8.68
C THR A 120 -2.96 -12.26 7.43
#